data_AF-A0AAP3CN47-F1
#
_entry.id   AF-A0AAP3CN47-F1
#
_cell.length_a   1.000
_cell.length_b   1.000
_cell.length_c   1.000
_cell.angle_alpha   90.00
_cell.angle_beta   90.00
_cell.angle_gamma   90.00
#
_symmetry.space_group_name_H-M   'P 1'
#
loop_
_entity.id
_entity.type
_entity.pdbx_description
1 polymer ?
#
loop_
_entity_poly.entity_id
_entity_poly.type
_entity_poly.pdbx_seq_one_letter_code
_entity_poly.pdbx_strand_id
1 'polypeptide(L)' 'MFSNIGIPGLILIFVIALIIFGPSKLPEIGRAAGRTLLEFKSATKSLVSGDEKEEKSAELSAVKQDKNAG' A
#
# COMPACT_ATOMS: atom_id res chain seq x y z
N MET A 1 17.35 25.68 -19.35
CA MET A 1 18.47 24.70 -19.29
C MET A 1 18.08 23.43 -18.53
N PHE A 2 17.35 23.51 -17.41
CA PHE A 2 16.93 22.31 -16.65
C PHE A 2 15.74 21.52 -17.22
N SER A 3 14.91 22.12 -18.08
CA SER A 3 13.73 21.46 -18.65
C SER A 3 14.04 20.28 -19.59
N ASN A 4 15.27 20.17 -20.09
CA ASN A 4 15.71 19.05 -20.93
C ASN A 4 16.17 17.83 -20.13
N ILE A 5 16.22 17.92 -18.80
CA ILE A 5 16.78 16.85 -17.96
C ILE A 5 15.84 15.65 -17.81
N GLY A 6 14.53 15.86 -18.05
CA GLY A 6 13.52 14.81 -18.20
C GLY A 6 13.54 13.73 -17.11
N ILE A 7 13.14 12.52 -17.51
CA ILE A 7 13.20 11.32 -16.67
C ILE A 7 14.63 11.02 -16.15
N PRO A 8 15.72 11.18 -16.95
CA PRO A 8 17.08 10.95 -16.46
C PRO A 8 17.46 11.79 -15.24
N GLY A 9 17.09 13.08 -15.21
CA GLY A 9 17.36 13.95 -14.06
C GLY A 9 16.55 13.57 -12.83
N LEU A 10 15.30 13.12 -13.00
CA LEU A 10 14.50 12.60 -11.91
C LEU A 10 15.14 11.37 -11.29
N ILE A 11 15.66 10.44 -12.11
CA ILE A 11 16.37 9.25 -11.63
C ILE A 11 17.61 9.64 -10.81
N LEU A 12 18.39 10.63 -11.26
CA LEU A 12 19.57 11.08 -10.52
C LEU A 12 19.21 11.61 -9.12
N ILE A 13 18.18 12.45 -9.03
CA ILE A 13 17.67 12.96 -7.75
C ILE A 13 17.17 11.80 -6.89
N PHE A 14 16.46 10.85 -7.50
CA PHE A 14 15.94 9.68 -6.80
C PHE A 14 17.06 8.82 -6.22
N VAL A 15 18.15 8.58 -6.96
CA VAL A 15 19.31 7.84 -6.47
C VAL A 15 19.93 8.52 -5.25
N ILE A 16 20.10 9.85 -5.27
CA ILE A 16 20.62 10.60 -4.11
C ILE A 16 19.68 10.44 -2.91
N ALA A 17 18.37 10.57 -3.13
CA ALA A 17 17.37 10.36 -2.08
C ALA A 17 17.42 8.92 -1.53
N LEU A 18 17.61 7.92 -2.39
CA LEU A 18 17.75 6.52 -1.99
C LEU A 18 19.04 6.24 -1.23
N ILE A 19 20.11 6.99 -1.44
CA ILE A 19 21.34 6.86 -0.63
C ILE A 19 21.09 7.38 0.79
N ILE A 20 20.36 8.50 0.92
CA ILE A 20 20.06 9.11 2.22
C ILE A 20 19.01 8.29 2.99
N PHE A 21 17.90 7.95 2.34
CA PHE A 21 16.76 7.28 2.98
C PHE A 21 16.85 5.75 2.90
N GLY A 22 17.54 5.19 1.91
CA GLY A 22 17.59 3.76 1.63
C GLY A 22 16.50 3.28 0.65
N PRO A 23 16.79 2.32 -0.24
CA PRO A 23 15.83 1.79 -1.22
C PRO A 23 14.64 1.08 -0.59
N SER A 24 14.78 0.54 0.63
CA SER A 24 13.70 -0.16 1.34
C SER A 24 12.65 0.78 1.94
N LYS A 25 12.97 2.05 2.17
CA LYS A 25 12.06 3.00 2.84
C LYS A 25 10.91 3.44 1.96
N LEU A 26 11.12 3.63 0.66
CA LEU A 26 10.03 4.00 -0.24
C LEU A 26 8.96 2.89 -0.37
N PRO A 27 9.30 1.61 -0.58
CA PRO A 27 8.34 0.51 -0.53
C PRO A 27 7.64 0.36 0.82
N GLU A 28 8.37 0.56 1.93
CA GLU A 28 7.82 0.49 3.29
C GLU A 28 6.73 1.57 3.51
N ILE A 29 7.04 2.82 3.17
CA ILE A 29 6.10 3.95 3.23
C ILE A 29 4.93 3.74 2.26
N GLY A 30 5.18 3.29 1.04
CA GLY A 30 4.14 2.99 0.06
C GLY A 30 3.19 1.89 0.52
N ARG A 31 3.70 0.85 1.20
CA ARG A 31 2.87 -0.19 1.81
C ARG A 31 2.00 0.37 2.94
N ALA A 32 2.58 1.15 3.85
CA ALA A 32 1.85 1.77 4.96
C ALA A 32 0.75 2.71 4.45
N ALA A 33 1.13 3.66 3.59
CA ALA A 33 0.18 4.59 2.97
C ALA A 33 -0.87 3.86 2.13
N GLY A 34 -0.49 2.82 1.40
CA GLY A 34 -1.42 2.00 0.61
C GLY A 34 -2.48 1.29 1.45
N ARG A 35 -2.15 0.83 2.66
CA ARG A 35 -3.13 0.26 3.60
C ARG A 35 -4.11 1.32 4.09
N THR A 36 -3.60 2.49 4.49
CA THR A 36 -4.44 3.62 4.88
C THR A 36 -5.37 4.06 3.75
N LEU A 37 -4.86 4.19 2.53
CA LEU A 37 -5.67 4.56 1.36
C LEU A 37 -6.72 3.49 1.02
N LEU A 38 -6.41 2.21 1.21
CA LEU A 38 -7.36 1.11 1.00
C LEU A 38 -8.52 1.17 2.00
N GLU A 39 -8.21 1.37 3.28
CA GLU A 39 -9.21 1.52 4.34
C GLU A 39 -10.05 2.79 4.13
N PHE A 40 -9.39 3.90 3.81
CA PHE A 40 -10.07 5.16 3.50
C PHE A 40 -11.02 5.02 2.30
N LYS A 41 -10.58 4.33 1.24
CA LYS A 41 -11.43 4.03 0.07
C LYS A 41 -12.64 3.18 0.46
N SER A 42 -12.45 2.14 1.28
CA SER A 42 -13.54 1.28 1.73
C SER A 42 -14.56 2.03 2.58
N ALA A 43 -14.09 2.81 3.56
CA ALA A 43 -14.95 3.65 4.39
C ALA A 43 -15.71 4.69 3.55
N THR A 44 -15.02 5.38 2.65
CA THR A 44 -15.64 6.35 1.73
C THR A 44 -16.67 5.69 0.82
N LYS A 45 -16.42 4.44 0.37
CA LYS A 45 -17.36 3.67 -0.43
C LYS A 45 -18.66 3.38 0.33
N SER A 46 -18.57 2.99 1.59
CA SER A 46 -19.75 2.77 2.43
C SER A 46 -20.54 4.07 2.66
N LEU A 47 -19.85 5.20 2.84
CA LEU A 47 -20.50 6.50 3.02
C LEU A 47 -21.20 7.01 1.75
N VAL A 48 -20.58 6.83 0.56
CA VAL A 48 -21.14 7.32 -0.71
C VAL A 48 -22.22 6.41 -1.29
N SER A 49 -22.12 5.10 -1.08
CA SER A 49 -23.05 4.14 -1.65
C SER A 49 -24.26 3.85 -0.76
N GLY A 50 -24.30 4.31 0.49
CA GLY A 50 -25.43 4.08 1.42
C GLY A 50 -25.68 2.61 1.80
N ASP A 51 -24.97 1.68 1.17
CA ASP A 51 -25.07 0.24 1.41
C ASP A 51 -24.18 -0.16 2.59
N GLU A 52 -24.84 -0.35 3.72
CA GLU A 52 -24.36 -0.96 4.95
C GLU A 52 -24.12 -2.48 4.79
N LYS A 53 -23.24 -2.92 3.87
CA LYS A 53 -22.82 -4.33 3.84
C LYS A 53 -21.34 -4.50 3.49
N GLU A 54 -20.60 -5.00 4.46
CA GLU A 54 -19.87 -6.30 4.41
C GLU A 54 -18.61 -6.24 5.28
N GLU A 55 -18.79 -6.43 6.58
CA GLU A 55 -17.77 -7.07 7.42
C GLU A 55 -17.66 -8.54 7.00
N LYS A 56 -16.86 -8.87 5.98
CA LYS A 56 -16.50 -10.26 5.72
C LYS A 56 -15.22 -10.44 4.92
N SER A 57 -14.06 -10.34 5.58
CA SER A 57 -12.84 -10.92 5.00
C SER A 57 -11.71 -11.28 5.96
N ALA A 58 -11.87 -11.20 7.28
CA ALA A 58 -10.79 -11.55 8.21
C ALA A 58 -10.90 -12.93 8.88
N GLU A 59 -12.04 -13.63 8.79
CA GLU A 59 -12.26 -14.89 9.54
C GLU A 59 -12.04 -16.18 8.71
N LEU A 60 -11.68 -16.08 7.41
CA LEU A 60 -11.49 -17.27 6.57
C LEU A 60 -10.07 -17.90 6.65
N SER A 61 -9.15 -17.30 7.40
CA SER A 61 -7.75 -17.78 7.50
C SER A 61 -7.48 -18.64 8.75
N ALA A 62 -8.36 -18.65 9.75
CA ALA A 62 -8.13 -19.36 11.02
C ALA A 62 -8.65 -20.83 11.02
N VAL A 63 -9.45 -21.24 10.03
CA VAL A 63 -10.07 -22.59 9.96
C VAL A 63 -9.35 -23.50 8.95
N LYS A 64 -8.00 -23.52 8.95
CA LYS A 64 -7.23 -24.51 8.15
C LYS A 64 -6.04 -25.16 8.87
N GLN A 65 -5.90 -24.98 10.18
CA GLN A 65 -4.79 -25.58 10.95
C GLN A 65 -5.32 -26.34 12.18
N ASP A 66 -6.12 -27.38 11.95
CA ASP A 66 -6.52 -28.35 13.01
C ASP A 66 -6.62 -29.77 12.44
N LYS A 67 -7.08 -29.95 11.19
CA LYS A 67 -7.32 -31.28 10.61
C LYS A 67 -6.10 -32.05 10.10
N ASN A 68 -4.90 -31.81 10.65
CA ASN A 68 -3.71 -32.61 10.32
C ASN A 68 -2.98 -33.09 11.58
N ALA A 69 -3.73 -33.67 12.52
CA ALA A 69 -3.18 -34.50 13.57
C ALA A 69 -4.08 -35.73 13.77
N GLY A 70 -3.54 -36.91 13.44
CA GLY A 70 -3.97 -38.21 13.98
C GLY A 70 -5.11 -38.90 13.26
#